data_AF-A0A945C8M7-F1
#
_entry.id   AF-A0A945C8M7-F1
#
_cell.length_a   1.000
_cell.length_b   1.000
_cell.length_c   1.000
_cell.angle_alpha   90.00
_cell.angle_beta   90.00
_cell.angle_gamma   90.00
#
_symmetry.space_group_name_H-M   'P 1'
#
loop_
_entity.id
_entity.type
_entity.pdbx_description
1 polymer ?
#
loop_
_entity_poly.entity_id
_entity_poly.type
_entity_poly.pdbx_seq_one_letter_code
_entity_poly.pdbx_strand_id
1 'polypeptide(L)' 'MGSQKQFGQNIKIARNETELTQQQTADKAKIHVNYYARIERGEENPSYEALEKIIKALGVKSSEVLPF' A
#
# COMPACT_ATOMS: atom_id res chain seq x y z
N MET A 1 18.04 -1.71 3.83
CA MET A 1 16.89 -2.15 3.00
C MET A 1 16.65 -1.08 1.94
N GLY A 2 16.24 -1.41 0.72
CA GLY A 2 15.91 -0.39 -0.29
C GLY A 2 14.63 0.38 0.08
N SER A 3 14.51 1.64 -0.36
CA SER A 3 13.37 2.53 -0.05
C SER A 3 12.01 1.88 -0.36
N GLN A 4 11.95 1.12 -1.46
CA GLN A 4 10.75 0.42 -1.91
C GLN A 4 10.31 -0.73 -0.97
N LYS A 5 11.26 -1.45 -0.37
CA LYS A 5 10.94 -2.50 0.62
C LYS A 5 10.38 -1.89 1.91
N GLN A 6 10.95 -0.78 2.36
CA GLN A 6 10.45 -0.08 3.56
C GLN A 6 9.05 0.47 3.32
N PHE A 7 8.82 1.12 2.17
CA PHE A 7 7.50 1.59 1.77
C PHE A 7 6.46 0.46 1.75
N GLY A 8 6.77 -0.67 1.10
CA GLY A 8 5.86 -1.84 1.07
C GLY A 8 5.54 -2.39 2.46
N GLN A 9 6.52 -2.42 3.37
CA GLN A 9 6.32 -2.81 4.76
C GLN A 9 5.40 -1.83 5.50
N ASN A 10 5.59 -0.53 5.33
CA ASN A 10 4.73 0.47 5.97
C ASN A 10 3.28 0.36 5.47
N ILE A 11 3.07 0.13 4.17
CA ILE A 11 1.73 -0.14 3.60
C ILE A 11 1.10 -1.39 4.24
N LYS A 12 1.88 -2.47 4.40
CA LYS A 12 1.39 -3.70 5.05
C LYS A 12 1.00 -3.48 6.51
N ILE A 13 1.79 -2.69 7.25
CA ILE A 13 1.51 -2.32 8.64
C ILE A 13 0.22 -1.52 8.71
N ALA A 14 0.12 -0.43 7.95
CA ALA A 14 -1.08 0.40 7.86
C ALA A 14 -2.32 -0.43 7.50
N ARG A 15 -2.22 -1.35 6.54
CA ARG A 15 -3.33 -2.26 6.21
C ARG A 15 -3.75 -3.12 7.39
N ASN A 16 -2.80 -3.71 8.11
CA ASN A 16 -3.13 -4.56 9.26
C ASN A 16 -3.83 -3.78 10.38
N GLU A 17 -3.48 -2.51 10.59
CA GLU A 17 -4.13 -1.63 11.57
C GLU A 17 -5.59 -1.30 11.20
N THR A 18 -5.92 -1.35 9.90
CA THR A 18 -7.29 -1.17 9.41
C THR A 18 -8.13 -2.47 9.40
N GLU A 19 -7.54 -3.60 9.81
CA GLU A 19 -8.14 -4.94 9.75
C GLU A 19 -8.61 -5.38 8.34
N LEU A 20 -8.11 -4.74 7.29
CA LEU A 20 -8.44 -5.08 5.91
C LEU A 20 -7.56 -6.20 5.38
N THR A 21 -8.15 -7.11 4.61
CA THR A 21 -7.39 -8.04 3.78
C THR A 21 -6.76 -7.32 2.57
N GLN A 22 -5.78 -7.95 1.92
CA GLN A 22 -5.21 -7.44 0.67
C GLN A 22 -6.29 -7.29 -0.41
N GLN A 23 -7.24 -8.24 -0.49
CA GLN A 23 -8.35 -8.18 -1.42
C GLN A 23 -9.25 -6.97 -1.16
N GLN A 24 -9.71 -6.78 0.08
CA GLN A 24 -10.56 -5.65 0.46
C GLN A 24 -9.88 -4.29 0.20
N THR A 25 -8.58 -4.20 0.45
CA THR A 25 -7.81 -2.97 0.18
C THR A 25 -7.70 -2.70 -1.31
N ALA A 26 -7.40 -3.74 -2.09
CA ALA A 26 -7.32 -3.64 -3.55
C ALA A 26 -8.67 -3.25 -4.17
N ASP A 27 -9.77 -3.82 -3.68
CA ASP A 27 -11.13 -3.50 -4.13
C ASP A 27 -11.47 -2.03 -3.83
N LYS A 28 -11.21 -1.57 -2.61
CA LYS A 28 -11.40 -0.16 -2.21
C LYS A 28 -10.53 0.80 -3.05
N ALA A 29 -9.29 0.41 -3.32
CA ALA A 29 -8.35 1.18 -4.14
C ALA A 29 -8.62 1.04 -5.66
N LYS A 30 -9.57 0.19 -6.07
CA LYS A 30 -9.87 -0.12 -7.48
C LYS A 30 -8.63 -0.57 -8.28
N ILE A 31 -7.84 -1.46 -7.70
CA ILE A 31 -6.64 -2.06 -8.31
C ILE A 31 -6.68 -3.59 -8.18
N HIS A 32 -5.85 -4.29 -8.94
CA HIS A 32 -5.77 -5.75 -8.87
C HIS A 32 -5.07 -6.22 -7.58
N VAL A 33 -5.61 -7.23 -6.89
CA VAL A 33 -5.07 -7.75 -5.62
C VAL A 33 -3.60 -8.19 -5.73
N ASN A 34 -3.23 -8.88 -6.81
CA ASN A 34 -1.83 -9.28 -7.04
C ASN A 34 -0.88 -8.08 -7.17
N TYR A 35 -1.35 -6.97 -7.76
CA TYR A 35 -0.55 -5.76 -7.87
C TYR A 35 -0.33 -5.13 -6.49
N TYR A 36 -1.41 -5.02 -5.69
CA TYR A 36 -1.32 -4.58 -4.30
C TYR A 36 -0.38 -5.47 -3.45
N ALA A 37 -0.46 -6.79 -3.60
CA ALA A 37 0.39 -7.73 -2.87
C ALA A 37 1.88 -7.59 -3.25
N ARG A 38 2.20 -7.32 -4.54
CA ARG A 38 3.58 -7.04 -4.97
C ARG A 38 4.11 -5.72 -4.39
N ILE A 39 3.25 -4.70 -4.25
CA ILE A 39 3.61 -3.44 -3.58
C ILE A 39 4.00 -3.70 -2.12
N GLU A 40 3.22 -4.47 -1.36
CA GLU A 40 3.55 -4.79 0.05
C GLU A 40 4.89 -5.55 0.20
N ARG A 41 5.29 -6.33 -0.81
CA ARG A 41 6.59 -7.03 -0.84
C ARG A 41 7.74 -6.15 -1.35
N GLY A 42 7.46 -4.93 -1.78
CA GLY A 42 8.44 -4.02 -2.38
C GLY A 42 8.92 -4.49 -3.76
N GLU A 43 8.13 -5.29 -4.47
CA GLU A 43 8.41 -5.81 -5.81
C GLU A 43 7.91 -4.89 -6.92
N GLU A 44 7.06 -3.90 -6.59
CA GLU A 44 6.44 -2.98 -7.53
C GLU A 44 6.56 -1.53 -7.07
N ASN A 45 6.80 -0.63 -8.01
CA ASN A 45 6.84 0.80 -7.75
C ASN A 45 5.52 1.39 -8.24
N PRO A 46 4.56 1.68 -7.35
CA PRO A 46 3.26 2.15 -7.79
C PRO A 46 3.34 3.50 -8.48
N SER A 47 2.45 3.73 -9.45
CA SER A 47 2.25 5.08 -9.96
C SER A 47 1.72 5.98 -8.84
N TYR A 48 1.89 7.31 -9.00
CA TYR A 48 1.33 8.27 -8.06
C TYR A 48 -0.19 8.09 -7.86
N GLU A 49 -0.92 7.82 -8.94
CA GLU A 49 -2.36 7.57 -8.90
C GLU A 49 -2.71 6.30 -8.09
N ALA A 50 -1.96 5.21 -8.28
CA ALA A 50 -2.17 3.99 -7.50
C ALA A 50 -1.84 4.20 -6.02
N LEU A 51 -0.76 4.93 -5.72
CA LEU A 51 -0.38 5.30 -4.36
C LEU A 51 -1.50 6.11 -3.68
N GLU A 52 -2.02 7.14 -4.35
CA GLU A 52 -3.12 7.96 -3.83
C GLU A 52 -4.37 7.12 -3.53
N LYS A 53 -4.74 6.22 -4.45
CA LYS A 53 -5.87 5.29 -4.27
C LYS A 53 -5.66 4.36 -3.06
N ILE A 54 -4.46 3.82 -2.89
CA ILE A 54 -4.13 2.94 -1.76
C ILE A 54 -4.19 3.71 -0.44
N ILE A 55 -3.56 4.89 -0.36
CA ILE A 55 -3.58 5.74 0.84
C ILE A 55 -5.01 6.08 1.24
N LYS A 56 -5.85 6.47 0.27
CA LYS A 56 -7.29 6.74 0.52
C LYS A 56 -8.06 5.50 0.95
N ALA A 57 -7.77 4.34 0.36
CA ALA A 57 -8.42 3.08 0.73
C ALA A 57 -8.10 2.62 2.16
N LEU A 58 -6.87 2.91 2.61
CA LEU A 58 -6.38 2.65 3.97
C LEU A 58 -6.80 3.75 4.96
N GLY A 59 -7.17 4.94 4.49
CA GLY A 59 -7.56 6.04 5.37
C GLY A 59 -6.40 6.62 6.18
N VAL A 60 -5.17 6.50 5.67
CA VAL A 60 -3.94 6.97 6.31
C VAL A 60 -3.38 8.22 5.63
N LYS A 61 -2.43 8.89 6.27
CA LYS A 61 -1.64 9.98 5.67
C LYS A 61 -0.45 9.40 4.91
N SER A 62 0.00 10.11 3.87
CA SER A 62 1.18 9.72 3.10
C SER A 62 2.44 9.60 3.95
N SER A 63 2.58 10.45 4.99
CA SER A 63 3.69 10.44 5.94
C SER A 63 3.77 9.17 6.80
N GLU A 64 2.69 8.39 6.89
CA GLU A 64 2.68 7.13 7.64
C GLU A 64 3.26 5.97 6.82
N VAL A 65 3.30 6.12 5.49
CA VAL A 65 3.73 5.06 4.56
C VAL A 65 5.02 5.40 3.81
N LEU A 66 5.28 6.68 3.54
CA LEU A 66 6.51 7.13 2.89
C LEU A 66 7.70 7.15 3.87
N PRO A 67 8.88 6.63 3.49
CA PRO A 67 10.01 6.47 4.40
C PRO A 67 10.91 7.73 4.50
N PHE A 68 10.36 8.94 4.26
CA PHE A 68 11.10 10.21 4.28
C PHE A 68 10.23 11.38 4.72
#